data_AF-A0A376W6Q5-F1
#
_entry.id   AF-A0A376W6Q5-F1
#
_cell.length_a   1.000
_cell.length_b   1.000
_cell.length_c   1.000
_cell.angle_alpha   90.00
_cell.angle_beta   90.00
_cell.angle_gamma   90.00
#
_symmetry.space_group_name_H-M   'P 1'
#
loop_
_entity.id
_entity.type
_entity.pdbx_description
1 polymer ?
#
loop_
_entity_poly.entity_id
_entity_poly.type
_entity_poly.pdbx_seq_one_letter_code
_entity_poly.pdbx_strand_id
1 'polypeptide(L)'
;MDDLPSRLKLIYAGVTEIITQFQPDYFAIEQVFMAKNADSALKLGQARGVAIVAAVNQELPVFEYAARQVKQTVVGIGSAEKKPGAAYGPHLAETAR
;
A
#
# COMPACT_ATOMS: atom_id res chain seq x y z
N MET A 1 0.33 23.25 14.38
CA MET A 1 -0.90 22.55 13.90
C MET A 1 -0.54 21.07 13.92
N ASP A 2 -0.55 20.43 15.10
CA ASP A 2 0.18 19.17 15.31
C ASP A 2 -0.62 18.09 16.01
N ASP A 3 -1.94 18.22 16.06
CA ASP A 3 -2.78 17.15 16.59
C ASP A 3 -3.02 16.05 15.54
N LEU A 4 -3.37 14.87 16.05
CA LEU A 4 -3.63 13.70 15.22
C LEU A 4 -4.78 13.93 14.22
N PRO A 5 -5.95 14.51 14.60
CA PRO A 5 -7.03 14.78 13.66
C PRO A 5 -6.60 15.64 12.46
N SER A 6 -5.81 16.70 12.68
CA SER A 6 -5.31 17.55 11.61
C SER A 6 -4.38 16.78 10.66
N ARG A 7 -3.52 15.92 11.20
CA ARG A 7 -2.65 15.05 10.40
C ARG A 7 -3.43 14.04 9.57
N LEU A 8 -4.48 13.45 10.14
CA LEU A 8 -5.38 12.54 9.42
C LEU A 8 -6.11 13.27 8.27
N LYS A 9 -6.58 14.50 8.50
CA LYS A 9 -7.17 15.33 7.44
C LYS A 9 -6.18 15.58 6.29
N LEU A 10 -4.91 15.83 6.58
CA LEU A 10 -3.88 16.02 5.56
C LEU A 10 -3.65 14.74 4.73
N ILE A 11 -3.63 13.57 5.39
CA ILE A 11 -3.52 12.28 4.68
C ILE A 11 -4.70 12.07 3.75
N TYR A 12 -5.93 12.31 4.23
CA TYR A 12 -7.13 12.21 3.40
C TYR A 12 -7.04 13.11 2.17
N ALA A 13 -6.77 14.40 2.38
CA ALA A 13 -6.70 15.39 1.31
C ALA A 13 -5.62 15.05 0.28
N GLY A 14 -4.41 14.70 0.73
CA GLY A 14 -3.30 14.37 -0.15
C GLY A 14 -3.54 13.08 -0.95
N VAL A 15 -4.09 12.03 -0.33
CA VAL A 15 -4.42 10.80 -1.07
C VAL A 15 -5.52 11.05 -2.09
N THR A 16 -6.58 11.78 -1.73
CA THR A 16 -7.65 12.16 -2.66
C THR A 16 -7.13 13.00 -3.84
N GLU A 17 -6.23 13.96 -3.58
CA GLU A 17 -5.60 14.77 -4.62
C GLU A 17 -4.83 13.90 -5.62
N ILE A 18 -4.00 12.98 -5.14
CA ILE A 18 -3.23 12.07 -6.00
C ILE A 18 -4.16 11.17 -6.83
N ILE A 19 -5.20 10.59 -6.23
CA ILE A 19 -6.16 9.75 -6.96
C ILE A 19 -6.86 10.57 -8.05
N THR A 20 -7.30 11.78 -7.73
CA THR A 20 -7.99 12.67 -8.67
C THR A 20 -7.06 13.06 -9.83
N GLN A 21 -5.79 13.34 -9.53
CA GLN A 21 -4.80 13.77 -10.52
C GLN A 21 -4.41 12.66 -11.48
N PHE A 22 -4.19 11.44 -10.97
CA PHE A 22 -3.61 10.35 -11.76
C PHE A 22 -4.63 9.32 -12.25
N GLN A 23 -5.85 9.33 -11.70
CA GLN A 23 -6.93 8.41 -12.04
C GLN A 23 -6.47 6.95 -12.18
N PRO A 24 -5.80 6.38 -11.15
CA PRO A 24 -5.32 5.01 -11.22
C PRO A 24 -6.49 4.02 -11.29
N ASP A 25 -6.23 2.81 -11.81
CA ASP A 25 -7.22 1.73 -11.81
C ASP A 25 -7.34 1.03 -10.45
N TYR A 26 -6.28 1.06 -9.63
CA TYR A 26 -6.19 0.32 -8.37
C TYR A 26 -5.43 1.09 -7.28
N PHE A 27 -5.80 0.86 -6.02
CA PHE A 27 -5.07 1.33 -4.84
C PHE A 27 -4.47 0.16 -4.08
N ALA A 28 -3.15 0.12 -3.95
CA ALA A 28 -2.43 -0.91 -3.20
C ALA A 28 -1.94 -0.36 -1.86
N ILE A 29 -2.15 -1.10 -0.76
CA ILE A 29 -1.65 -0.71 0.57
C ILE A 29 -1.10 -1.89 1.36
N GLU A 30 -0.10 -1.64 2.19
CA GLU A 30 0.50 -2.66 3.03
C GLU A 30 -0.43 -3.08 4.18
N GLN A 31 -0.44 -4.37 4.51
CA GLN A 31 -1.04 -4.89 5.73
C GLN A 31 -0.19 -4.50 6.95
N VAL A 32 -0.83 -3.98 7.99
CA VAL A 32 -0.12 -3.62 9.24
C VAL A 32 0.15 -4.90 10.03
N PHE A 33 1.43 -5.19 10.27
CA PHE A 33 1.85 -6.28 11.14
C PHE A 33 2.02 -5.81 12.60
N MET A 34 2.05 -6.80 13.50
CA MET A 34 2.13 -6.64 14.94
C MET A 34 3.25 -5.68 15.35
N ALA A 35 2.87 -4.47 15.76
CA ALA A 35 3.83 -3.46 16.19
C ALA A 35 4.23 -3.70 17.66
N LYS A 36 5.50 -3.47 17.99
CA LYS A 36 6.02 -3.62 19.37
C LYS A 36 5.38 -2.64 20.36
N ASN A 37 4.84 -1.52 19.88
CA ASN A 37 4.23 -0.48 20.71
C ASN A 37 2.78 -0.23 20.24
N ALA A 38 1.82 -0.43 21.15
CA ALA A 38 0.39 -0.31 20.88
C ALA A 38 -0.05 1.12 20.49
N ASP A 39 0.55 2.15 21.08
CA ASP A 39 0.20 3.55 20.76
C ASP A 39 0.61 3.92 19.33
N SER A 40 1.83 3.53 18.93
CA SER A 40 2.28 3.69 17.55
C SER A 40 1.47 2.85 16.57
N ALA A 41 1.07 1.64 16.96
CA ALA A 41 0.20 0.76 16.16
C ALA A 41 -1.15 1.42 15.88
N LEU A 42 -1.76 2.02 16.90
CA LEU A 42 -3.05 2.67 16.81
C LEU A 42 -3.00 3.89 15.88
N LYS A 43 -1.98 4.73 16.03
CA LYS A 43 -1.76 5.90 15.15
C LYS A 43 -1.55 5.49 13.70
N LEU A 44 -0.77 4.44 13.46
CA LEU A 44 -0.57 3.89 12.11
C LEU A 44 -1.87 3.32 11.53
N GLY A 45 -2.63 2.56 12.33
CA GLY A 45 -3.93 2.01 11.94
C GLY A 45 -4.93 3.10 11.54
N GLN A 46 -4.97 4.21 12.28
CA GLN A 46 -5.81 5.36 11.96
C GLN A 46 -5.41 6.02 10.64
N ALA A 47 -4.11 6.29 10.44
CA ALA A 47 -3.59 6.86 9.21
C ALA A 47 -3.90 5.97 7.99
N ARG A 48 -3.70 4.66 8.13
CA ARG A 48 -4.05 3.66 7.11
C ARG A 48 -5.54 3.66 6.80
N GLY A 49 -6.39 3.62 7.82
CA GLY A 49 -7.84 3.63 7.65
C GLY A 49 -8.31 4.85 6.84
N VAL A 50 -7.71 6.01 7.12
CA VAL A 50 -8.00 7.24 6.35
C VAL A 50 -7.59 7.13 4.89
N ALA A 51 -6.40 6.57 4.60
CA ALA A 51 -5.96 6.37 3.22
C ALA A 51 -6.87 5.41 2.45
N ILE A 52 -7.33 4.32 3.10
CA ILE A 52 -8.26 3.36 2.50
C ILE A 52 -9.60 4.01 2.21
N VAL A 53 -10.16 4.77 3.17
CA VAL A 53 -11.44 5.49 2.99
C VAL A 53 -11.32 6.53 1.88
N ALA A 54 -10.20 7.23 1.78
CA ALA A 54 -9.96 8.18 0.69
C ALA A 54 -10.02 7.49 -0.69
N ALA A 55 -9.50 6.27 -0.81
CA ALA A 55 -9.54 5.50 -2.04
C ALA A 55 -10.96 4.99 -2.37
N VAL A 56 -11.64 4.34 -1.42
CA VAL A 56 -12.98 3.80 -1.69
C VAL A 56 -14.04 4.88 -1.94
N ASN A 57 -13.86 6.09 -1.37
CA ASN A 57 -14.72 7.24 -1.68
C ASN A 57 -14.60 7.73 -3.13
N GLN A 58 -13.52 7.34 -3.82
CA GLN A 58 -13.31 7.59 -5.25
C GLN A 58 -13.62 6.35 -6.10
N GLU A 59 -14.35 5.38 -5.53
CA GLU A 59 -14.72 4.11 -6.18
C GLU A 59 -13.52 3.28 -6.66
N LEU A 60 -12.33 3.55 -6.12
CA LEU A 60 -11.08 2.89 -6.49
C LEU A 60 -10.93 1.55 -5.75
N PRO A 61 -10.79 0.42 -6.46
CA PRO A 61 -10.59 -0.88 -5.81
C PRO A 61 -9.31 -0.91 -4.98
N VAL A 62 -9.41 -1.35 -3.72
CA VAL A 62 -8.30 -1.42 -2.76
C VAL A 62 -7.81 -2.84 -2.57
N PHE A 63 -6.51 -3.05 -2.69
CA PHE A 63 -5.84 -4.33 -2.44
C PHE A 63 -4.82 -4.21 -1.30
N GLU A 64 -4.85 -5.18 -0.40
CA GLU A 64 -3.93 -5.23 0.74
C GLU A 64 -2.86 -6.30 0.53
N TYR A 65 -1.58 -5.94 0.72
CA TYR A 65 -0.45 -6.85 0.52
C TYR A 65 0.39 -7.00 1.78
N ALA A 66 0.90 -8.20 2.02
CA ALA A 66 1.89 -8.38 3.08
C ALA A 66 3.21 -7.68 2.70
N ALA A 67 3.90 -7.09 3.69
CA ALA A 67 5.21 -6.42 3.56
C ALA A 67 6.23 -7.17 2.67
N ARG A 68 6.18 -8.50 2.70
CA ARG A 68 7.08 -9.39 1.96
C ARG A 68 6.77 -9.47 0.47
N GLN A 69 5.52 -9.25 0.06
CA GLN A 69 5.08 -9.33 -1.34
C GLN A 69 5.43 -8.04 -2.10
N VAL A 70 5.26 -6.87 -1.49
CA VAL A 70 5.54 -5.56 -2.15
C VAL A 70 7.02 -5.43 -2.54
N LYS A 71 7.93 -5.91 -1.69
CA LYS A 71 9.39 -5.85 -1.93
C LYS A 71 9.89 -6.76 -3.04
N GLN A 72 9.09 -7.72 -3.53
CA GLN A 72 9.48 -8.60 -4.64
C GLN A 72 9.11 -8.03 -6.00
N THR A 73 8.11 -7.15 -6.07
CA THR A 73 7.50 -6.72 -7.33
C THR A 73 7.91 -5.31 -7.77
N VAL A 74 8.19 -4.40 -6.82
CA VAL A 74 8.40 -2.97 -7.13
C VAL A 74 9.88 -2.60 -7.30
N VAL A 75 10.79 -3.35 -6.69
CA VAL A 75 12.24 -3.08 -6.77
C VAL A 75 12.94 -4.28 -7.39
N GLY A 76 13.10 -4.26 -8.71
CA GLY A 76 14.19 -4.99 -9.33
C GLY A 76 15.48 -4.56 -8.63
N ILE A 77 16.10 -5.49 -7.90
CA ILE A 77 17.33 -5.34 -7.09
C ILE A 77 17.06 -4.89 -5.64
N GLY A 78 17.02 -5.88 -4.75
CA GLY A 78 17.14 -5.73 -3.30
C GLY A 78 17.86 -6.94 -2.70
N SER A 79 19.19 -6.96 -2.86
CA SER A 79 20.18 -7.86 -2.25
C SER A 79 20.29 -9.28 -2.81
N ALA A 80 21.20 -9.40 -3.77
CA ALA A 80 21.90 -10.64 -4.07
C ALA A 80 22.83 -11.02 -2.90
N GLU A 81 22.40 -11.93 -2.03
CA GLU A 81 23.26 -12.95 -1.42
C GLU A 81 22.55 -14.32 -1.42
N LYS A 82 22.76 -15.04 -2.53
CA LYS A 82 23.03 -16.49 -2.68
C LYS A 82 22.27 -17.54 -1.81
N LYS A 83 21.11 -18.00 -2.35
CA LYS A 83 20.55 -19.40 -2.50
C LYS A 83 20.47 -20.39 -1.30
N PRO A 84 19.64 -21.48 -1.34
CA PRO A 84 18.74 -21.98 -2.40
C PRO A 84 17.29 -22.34 -1.95
N GLY A 85 16.27 -22.12 -2.78
CA GLY A 85 14.98 -22.82 -2.61
C GLY A 85 13.74 -22.16 -3.22
N ALA A 86 13.29 -22.72 -4.33
CA ALA A 86 11.91 -22.76 -4.85
C ALA A 86 11.28 -21.51 -5.53
N ALA A 87 11.44 -21.53 -6.86
CA ALA A 87 10.41 -21.40 -7.90
C ALA A 87 9.65 -20.08 -8.13
N TYR A 88 10.02 -19.43 -9.24
CA TYR A 88 9.19 -18.53 -10.06
C TYR A 88 8.07 -19.32 -10.75
N GLY A 89 6.89 -18.71 -10.90
CA GLY A 89 5.82 -19.16 -11.80
C GLY A 89 5.28 -17.98 -12.62
N PRO A 90 5.28 -18.04 -13.96
CA PRO A 90 4.77 -16.98 -14.82
C PRO A 90 3.27 -17.19 -15.12
N HIS A 91 2.47 -16.13 -15.03
CA HIS A 91 1.16 -16.09 -15.70
C HIS A 91 0.89 -14.68 -16.23
N LEU A 92 1.56 -14.34 -17.32
CA LEU A 92 1.15 -13.31 -18.26
C LEU A 92 1.27 -13.92 -19.65
N ALA A 93 0.16 -14.50 -20.12
CA ALA A 93 0.01 -14.90 -21.51
C ALA A 93 -1.42 -14.59 -21.93
N GLU A 94 -1.70 -13.31 -22.18
CA GLU A 94 -2.76 -12.94 -23.11
C GLU A 94 -2.59 -11.48 -23.55
N THR A 95 -1.94 -11.28 -24.72
CA THR A 95 -2.30 -10.26 -25.73
C THR A 95 -1.41 -10.44 -26.95
N ALA A 96 -1.92 -11.17 -27.96
CA ALA A 96 -1.57 -10.98 -29.36
C ALA A 96 -2.68 -11.60 -30.23
N ARG A 97 -3.58 -10.75 -30.72
CA ARG A 97 -4.19 -10.91 -32.04
C ARG A 97 -3.67 -9.79 -32.92
#